data_AF-A0A4W4EFQ0-F1
#
_entry.id   AF-A0A4W4EFQ0-F1
#
_cell.length_a   1.000
_cell.length_b   1.000
_cell.length_c   1.000
_cell.angle_alpha   90.00
_cell.angle_beta   90.00
_cell.angle_gamma   90.00
#
_symmetry.space_group_name_H-M   'P 1'
#
loop_
_entity.id
_entity.type
_entity.pdbx_description
1 polymer ?
#
loop_
_entity_poly.entity_id
_entity_poly.type
_entity_poly.pdbx_seq_one_letter_code
_entity_poly.pdbx_strand_id
1 'polypeptide(L)'
;MMEQILRDLYIEPDLLNELSEDQKQILFCKIREEQVRRWNVRECTEPAPARRARSEGIQWLLGSNGEVWVWVMGEATGDKSYAEISEQLMEERAVKQAQQEALELRMRNEKGEKWRVDMDDRKAKREEEERQRGEEEIRQTEERRAKELYMSLKQEEKGRERDDREWQEQLRRSKAADEEMTRKARCARDEYKRQSLRAVQKGSSQSRRRSGVHEQPPAPGEASQSPVAEGSSVSSATVHYCPSRDSILRWFKEEQMPRRACYERNSNAIAPWFHGIISRQEAEALLINASEGCFLVRVSERIWGYTLSYRSASGFKHFLIDASGDYYGFLGADQNRHATLADLIDFHKEEVITTSGGELLQESCKLRCSIQDYGGLFQ
;
A
#
# COMPACT_ATOMS: atom_id res chain seq x y z
N MET A 1 -51.29 37.34 41.16
CA MET A 1 -50.57 36.53 42.17
C MET A 1 -49.13 37.02 42.36
N MET A 2 -48.26 36.97 41.34
CA MET A 2 -46.87 37.45 41.41
C MET A 2 -46.73 38.90 41.92
N GLU A 3 -47.52 39.84 41.43
CA GLU A 3 -47.48 41.24 41.86
C GLU A 3 -47.88 41.46 43.32
N GLN A 4 -48.62 40.53 43.92
CA GLN A 4 -49.01 40.61 45.33
C GLN A 4 -47.87 40.12 46.22
N ILE A 5 -47.20 39.03 45.80
CA ILE A 5 -45.99 38.52 46.44
C ILE A 5 -44.85 39.54 46.36
N LEU A 6 -44.69 40.27 45.25
CA LEU A 6 -43.68 41.33 45.15
C LEU A 6 -44.03 42.57 45.98
N ARG A 7 -45.32 42.83 46.26
CA ARG A 7 -45.74 43.90 47.17
C ARG A 7 -45.50 43.55 48.63
N ASP A 8 -45.84 42.33 49.04
CA ASP A 8 -45.77 41.92 50.44
C ASP A 8 -44.44 41.21 50.79
N LEU A 9 -43.62 40.87 49.77
CA LEU A 9 -42.39 40.08 49.83
C LEU A 9 -42.56 38.74 50.57
N TYR A 10 -43.78 38.21 50.59
CA TYR A 10 -44.17 37.00 51.30
C TYR A 10 -44.98 36.08 50.38
N ILE A 11 -44.70 34.78 50.45
CA ILE A 11 -45.43 33.73 49.74
C ILE A 11 -45.82 32.64 50.74
N GLU A 12 -47.06 32.16 50.68
CA GLU A 12 -47.51 31.06 51.53
C GLU A 12 -46.76 29.76 51.19
N PRO A 13 -46.30 28.97 52.19
CA PRO A 13 -45.47 27.79 51.96
C PRO A 13 -46.11 26.74 51.04
N ASP A 14 -47.43 26.57 51.11
CA ASP A 14 -48.16 25.60 50.30
C ASP A 14 -48.16 26.01 48.82
N LEU A 15 -48.40 27.30 48.54
CA LEU A 15 -48.32 27.87 47.19
C LEU A 15 -46.89 27.87 46.64
N LEU A 16 -45.87 28.00 47.48
CA LEU A 16 -44.47 27.90 47.05
C LEU A 16 -44.11 26.46 46.64
N ASN A 17 -44.64 25.45 47.34
CA ASN A 17 -44.38 24.04 47.05
C ASN A 17 -45.07 23.53 45.78
N GLU A 18 -46.18 24.15 45.39
CA GLU A 18 -46.90 23.82 44.15
C GLU A 18 -46.22 24.38 42.88
N LEU A 19 -45.30 25.33 43.02
CA LEU A 19 -44.54 25.88 41.89
C LEU A 19 -43.44 24.92 41.42
N SER A 20 -43.25 24.83 40.10
CA SER A 20 -42.09 24.12 39.53
C SER A 20 -40.78 24.80 39.93
N GLU A 21 -39.67 24.05 39.93
CA GLU A 21 -38.38 24.57 40.38
C GLU A 21 -37.91 25.79 39.57
N ASP A 22 -38.19 25.79 38.26
CA ASP A 22 -37.90 26.93 37.38
C ASP A 22 -38.75 28.15 37.75
N GLN A 23 -40.03 27.95 38.10
CA GLN A 23 -40.92 29.03 38.54
C GLN A 23 -40.50 29.59 39.91
N LYS A 24 -40.03 28.75 40.84
CA LYS A 24 -39.46 29.17 42.12
C LYS A 24 -38.21 30.01 41.91
N GLN A 25 -37.32 29.58 41.01
CA GLN A 25 -36.09 30.30 40.70
C GLN A 25 -36.39 31.71 40.15
N ILE A 26 -37.33 31.81 39.22
CA ILE A 26 -37.79 33.09 38.65
C ILE A 26 -38.41 33.98 39.74
N LEU A 27 -39.25 33.39 40.61
CA LEU A 27 -39.88 34.09 41.72
C LEU A 27 -38.84 34.68 42.69
N PHE A 28 -37.85 33.89 43.11
CA PHE A 28 -36.80 34.38 44.03
C PHE A 28 -35.94 35.47 43.39
N CYS A 29 -35.65 35.38 42.09
CA CYS A 29 -34.96 36.46 41.38
C CYS A 29 -35.78 37.75 41.43
N LYS A 30 -37.09 37.69 41.17
CA LYS A 30 -37.96 38.86 41.20
C LYS A 30 -38.14 39.45 42.60
N ILE A 31 -38.26 38.60 43.62
CA ILE A 31 -38.30 39.04 45.03
C ILE A 31 -36.98 39.73 45.40
N ARG A 32 -35.85 39.20 44.96
CA ARG A 32 -34.53 39.78 45.22
C ARG A 32 -34.34 41.13 44.54
N GLU A 33 -34.74 41.25 43.27
CA GLU A 33 -34.76 42.50 42.52
C GLU A 33 -35.57 43.57 43.26
N GLU A 34 -36.75 43.20 43.76
CA GLU A 34 -37.63 44.12 44.48
C GLU A 34 -37.08 44.53 45.86
N GLN A 35 -36.43 43.61 46.59
CA GLN A 35 -35.70 43.96 47.83
C GLN A 35 -34.60 44.98 47.57
N VAL A 36 -33.80 44.79 46.52
CA VAL A 36 -32.71 45.71 46.15
C VAL A 36 -33.29 47.05 45.70
N ARG A 37 -34.37 47.05 44.92
CA ARG A 37 -35.06 48.27 44.50
C ARG A 37 -35.57 49.07 45.71
N ARG A 38 -36.25 48.42 46.67
CA ARG A 38 -36.73 49.05 47.91
C ARG A 38 -35.59 49.55 48.78
N TRP A 39 -34.49 48.80 48.85
CA TRP A 39 -33.29 49.20 49.57
C TRP A 39 -32.68 50.47 48.95
N ASN A 40 -32.45 50.49 47.63
CA ASN A 40 -31.95 51.67 46.91
C ASN A 40 -32.87 52.89 47.09
N VAL A 41 -34.19 52.71 47.02
CA VAL A 41 -35.15 53.80 47.26
C VAL A 41 -35.05 54.31 48.70
N ARG A 42 -34.87 53.42 49.69
CA ARG A 42 -34.68 53.82 51.08
C ARG A 42 -33.40 54.63 51.27
N GLU A 43 -32.28 54.20 50.67
CA GLU A 43 -31.00 54.91 50.70
C GLU A 43 -31.09 56.31 50.05
N CYS A 44 -31.92 56.47 49.01
CA CYS A 44 -32.13 57.77 48.36
C CYS A 44 -33.13 58.68 49.09
N THR A 45 -34.00 58.15 49.96
CA THR A 45 -35.14 58.92 50.52
C THR A 45 -34.99 59.23 52.01
N GLU A 46 -34.30 58.40 52.79
CA GLU A 46 -34.04 58.67 54.21
C GLU A 46 -32.54 58.73 54.50
N PRO A 47 -32.03 59.79 55.18
CA PRO A 47 -30.67 59.75 55.70
C PRO A 47 -30.60 58.66 56.78
N ALA A 48 -29.60 57.78 56.65
CA ALA A 48 -29.39 56.64 57.54
C ALA A 48 -29.61 57.02 59.02
N PRO A 49 -30.34 56.22 59.82
CA PRO A 49 -30.53 56.52 61.23
C PRO A 49 -29.15 56.59 61.88
N ALA A 50 -28.84 57.72 62.51
CA ALA A 50 -27.61 57.94 63.22
C ALA A 50 -27.40 56.77 64.18
N ARG A 51 -26.45 55.89 63.84
CA ARG A 51 -25.95 54.89 64.78
C ARG A 51 -25.59 55.66 66.04
N ARG A 52 -26.17 55.30 67.19
CA ARG A 52 -25.76 55.87 68.48
C ARG A 52 -24.25 55.71 68.57
N ALA A 53 -23.54 56.82 68.45
CA ALA A 53 -22.10 56.84 68.62
C ALA A 53 -21.85 56.38 70.05
N ARG A 54 -21.39 55.14 70.23
CA ARG A 54 -20.69 54.79 71.46
C ARG A 54 -19.49 55.72 71.48
N SER A 55 -19.43 56.60 72.47
CA SER A 55 -18.29 57.48 72.71
C SER A 55 -17.11 56.62 73.19
N GLU A 56 -16.55 55.81 72.30
CA GLU A 56 -15.19 55.32 72.48
C GLU A 56 -14.29 56.48 72.11
N GLY A 57 -13.90 57.24 73.14
CA GLY A 57 -12.87 58.26 72.98
C GLY A 57 -11.60 57.57 72.52
N ILE A 58 -11.08 57.96 71.37
CA ILE A 58 -9.83 57.43 70.83
C ILE A 58 -8.72 57.80 71.82
N GLN A 59 -8.23 56.82 72.57
CA GLN A 59 -7.10 57.00 73.47
C GLN A 59 -5.81 56.85 72.66
N TRP A 60 -5.18 57.97 72.36
CA TRP A 60 -3.91 58.00 71.67
C TRP A 60 -2.82 57.40 72.55
N LEU A 61 -2.02 56.50 72.00
CA LEU A 61 -0.78 56.05 72.64
C LEU A 61 0.20 57.23 72.64
N LEU A 62 0.87 57.47 73.77
CA LEU A 62 1.86 58.52 73.92
C LEU A 62 3.26 57.89 73.93
N GLY A 63 4.19 58.48 73.19
CA GLY A 63 5.61 58.10 73.18
C GLY A 63 6.32 58.51 74.47
N SER A 64 7.58 58.11 74.62
CA SER A 64 8.43 58.44 75.78
C SER A 64 8.65 59.94 76.00
N ASN A 65 8.34 60.77 75.00
CA ASN A 65 8.40 62.23 75.02
C ASN A 65 7.05 62.89 75.37
N GLY A 66 5.97 62.13 75.59
CA GLY A 66 4.63 62.66 75.87
C GLY A 66 3.87 63.16 74.64
N GLU A 67 4.38 62.93 73.43
CA GLU A 67 3.70 63.20 72.16
C GLU A 67 2.96 61.95 71.66
N VAL A 68 2.00 62.12 70.75
CA VAL A 68 1.25 60.99 70.17
C VAL A 68 2.21 60.04 69.43
N TRP A 69 2.13 58.76 69.74
CA TRP A 69 2.93 57.72 69.12
C TRP A 69 2.49 57.49 67.68
N VAL A 70 3.43 57.69 66.74
CA VAL A 70 3.25 57.47 65.32
C VAL A 70 4.21 56.38 64.89
N TRP A 71 3.68 55.31 64.30
CA TRP A 71 4.49 54.29 63.65
C TRP A 71 4.50 54.51 62.15
N VAL A 72 5.71 54.64 61.61
CA VAL A 72 5.96 54.81 60.18
C VAL A 72 6.46 53.47 59.65
N MET A 73 5.73 52.88 58.70
CA MET A 73 6.10 51.61 58.07
C MET A 73 7.51 51.69 57.48
N GLY A 74 8.43 50.87 57.99
CA GLY A 74 9.81 50.76 57.48
C GLY A 74 10.88 51.51 58.29
N GLU A 75 10.54 52.21 59.37
CA GLU A 75 11.54 52.87 60.24
C GLU A 75 12.06 51.96 61.38
N ALA A 76 11.31 50.92 61.76
CA ALA A 76 11.73 49.98 62.79
C ALA A 76 12.69 48.91 62.23
N THR A 77 13.67 48.48 63.02
CA THR A 77 14.64 47.45 62.62
C THR A 77 13.93 46.14 62.30
N GLY A 78 13.89 45.78 61.02
CA GLY A 78 13.24 44.55 60.51
C GLY A 78 11.88 44.75 59.85
N ASP A 79 11.33 45.97 59.82
CA ASP A 79 10.12 46.27 59.07
C ASP A 79 10.42 46.44 57.57
N LYS A 80 9.55 45.87 56.73
CA LYS A 80 9.59 46.10 55.29
C LYS A 80 9.06 47.49 54.96
N SER A 81 9.68 48.15 53.99
CA SER A 81 9.18 49.42 53.51
C SER A 81 7.82 49.25 52.81
N TYR A 82 7.01 50.30 52.80
CA TYR A 82 5.74 50.30 52.04
C TYR A 82 5.94 49.95 50.56
N ALA A 83 7.05 50.42 49.96
CA ALA A 83 7.39 50.13 48.57
C ALA A 83 7.56 48.62 48.34
N GLU A 84 8.36 47.95 49.18
CA GLU A 84 8.61 46.49 49.11
C GLU A 84 7.33 45.67 49.34
N ILE A 85 6.47 46.08 50.27
CA ILE A 85 5.18 45.41 50.51
C ILE A 85 4.26 45.57 49.30
N SER A 86 4.22 46.76 48.70
CA SER A 86 3.41 47.02 47.50
C SER A 86 3.92 46.21 46.29
N GLU A 87 5.24 46.11 46.14
CA GLU A 87 5.90 45.37 45.07
C GLU A 87 5.62 43.87 45.21
N GLN A 88 5.79 43.30 46.41
CA GLN A 88 5.43 41.90 46.69
C GLN A 88 3.96 41.60 46.38
N LEU A 89 3.05 42.50 46.73
CA LEU A 89 1.62 42.33 46.41
C LEU A 89 1.33 42.40 44.91
N MET A 90 2.06 43.23 44.15
CA MET A 90 1.95 43.29 42.70
C MET A 90 2.52 42.03 42.05
N GLU A 91 3.67 41.55 42.52
CA GLU A 91 4.28 40.30 42.07
C GLU A 91 3.37 39.10 42.36
N GLU A 92 2.80 38.99 43.56
CA GLU A 92 1.88 37.90 43.90
C GLU A 92 0.63 37.89 43.01
N ARG A 93 0.10 39.07 42.66
CA ARG A 93 -1.02 39.19 41.72
C ARG A 93 -0.61 38.82 40.31
N ALA A 94 0.55 39.29 39.85
CA ALA A 94 1.08 38.97 38.52
C ALA A 94 1.34 37.47 38.37
N VAL A 95 1.90 36.81 39.39
CA VAL A 95 2.11 35.36 39.41
C VAL A 95 0.78 34.61 39.39
N LYS A 96 -0.20 35.01 40.21
CA LYS A 96 -1.55 34.38 40.19
C LYS A 96 -2.24 34.55 38.83
N GLN A 97 -2.11 35.72 38.22
CA GLN A 97 -2.67 35.98 36.90
C GLN A 97 -1.98 35.10 35.84
N ALA A 98 -0.65 35.05 35.83
CA ALA A 98 0.11 34.20 34.92
C ALA A 98 -0.23 32.70 35.10
N GLN A 99 -0.48 32.25 36.33
CA GLN A 99 -0.94 30.89 36.61
C GLN A 99 -2.33 30.61 36.03
N GLN A 100 -3.26 31.55 36.14
CA GLN A 100 -4.60 31.42 35.55
C GLN A 100 -4.54 31.36 34.02
N GLU A 101 -3.79 32.28 33.40
CA GLU A 101 -3.61 32.31 31.94
C GLU A 101 -2.92 31.02 31.43
N ALA A 102 -1.91 30.52 32.15
CA ALA A 102 -1.25 29.26 31.81
C ALA A 102 -2.20 28.05 31.89
N LEU A 103 -3.09 28.00 32.89
CA LEU A 103 -4.10 26.96 32.99
C LEU A 103 -5.11 27.03 31.84
N GLU A 104 -5.59 28.22 31.50
CA GLU A 104 -6.50 28.42 30.37
C GLU A 104 -5.87 27.99 29.04
N LEU A 105 -4.60 28.33 28.81
CA LEU A 105 -3.84 27.90 27.65
C LEU A 105 -3.69 26.37 27.60
N ARG A 106 -3.39 25.72 28.73
CA ARG A 106 -3.35 24.24 28.80
C ARG A 106 -4.69 23.62 28.45
N MET A 107 -5.78 24.09 29.04
CA MET A 107 -7.12 23.58 28.75
C MET A 107 -7.51 23.78 27.28
N ARG A 108 -7.10 24.89 26.67
CA ARG A 108 -7.32 25.15 25.23
C ARG A 108 -6.50 24.19 24.36
N ASN A 109 -5.23 23.97 24.70
CA ASN A 109 -4.36 23.05 23.97
C ASN A 109 -4.85 21.60 24.08
N GLU A 110 -5.21 21.14 25.28
CA GLU A 110 -5.78 19.80 25.50
C GLU A 110 -7.06 19.58 24.69
N LYS A 111 -7.95 20.59 24.64
CA LYS A 111 -9.13 20.53 23.76
C LYS A 111 -8.71 20.43 22.30
N GLY A 112 -7.76 21.24 21.85
CA GLY A 112 -7.25 21.22 20.48
C GLY A 112 -6.62 19.88 20.09
N GLU A 113 -5.83 19.28 20.98
CA GLU A 113 -5.24 17.95 20.80
C GLU A 113 -6.29 16.87 20.74
N LYS A 114 -7.28 16.90 21.65
CA LYS A 114 -8.41 15.97 21.61
C LYS A 114 -9.17 16.04 20.28
N TRP A 115 -9.46 17.25 19.80
CA TRP A 115 -10.13 17.44 18.50
C TRP A 115 -9.29 16.89 17.33
N ARG A 116 -7.97 17.05 17.36
CA ARG A 116 -7.07 16.48 16.35
C ARG A 116 -7.10 14.95 16.38
N VAL A 117 -6.98 14.35 17.56
CA VAL A 117 -7.04 12.89 17.73
C VAL A 117 -8.38 12.34 17.23
N ASP A 118 -9.51 12.97 17.58
CA ASP A 118 -10.85 12.56 17.12
C ASP A 118 -11.04 12.70 15.59
N MET A 119 -10.31 13.62 14.95
CA MET A 119 -10.32 13.77 13.49
C MET A 119 -9.46 12.70 12.81
N ASP A 120 -8.28 12.43 13.35
CA ASP A 120 -7.37 11.39 12.86
C ASP A 120 -8.00 10.00 13.01
N ASP A 121 -8.67 9.72 14.13
CA ASP A 121 -9.41 8.46 14.35
C ASP A 121 -10.56 8.27 13.34
N ARG A 122 -11.33 9.34 13.08
CA ARG A 122 -12.37 9.33 12.04
C ARG A 122 -11.82 9.13 10.64
N LYS A 123 -10.60 9.63 10.37
CA LYS A 123 -9.93 9.43 9.08
C LYS A 123 -9.44 7.99 8.95
N ALA A 124 -8.76 7.47 9.97
CA ALA A 124 -8.29 6.09 10.03
C ALA A 124 -9.43 5.09 9.86
N LYS A 125 -10.59 5.34 10.49
CA LYS A 125 -11.77 4.49 10.32
C LYS A 125 -12.27 4.43 8.87
N ARG A 126 -12.29 5.55 8.16
CA ARG A 126 -12.67 5.60 6.74
C ARG A 126 -11.67 4.86 5.84
N GLU A 127 -10.38 5.07 6.08
CA GLU A 127 -9.31 4.40 5.34
C GLU A 127 -9.36 2.88 5.56
N GLU A 128 -9.65 2.42 6.79
CA GLU A 128 -9.82 1.00 7.11
C GLU A 128 -11.07 0.39 6.47
N GLU A 129 -12.20 1.11 6.45
CA GLU A 129 -13.40 0.67 5.75
C GLU A 129 -13.17 0.56 4.23
N GLU A 130 -12.37 1.46 3.63
CA GLU A 130 -11.94 1.38 2.23
C GLU A 130 -11.06 0.15 1.97
N ARG A 131 -10.09 -0.11 2.85
CA ARG A 131 -9.23 -1.29 2.79
C ARG A 131 -10.05 -2.57 2.82
N GLN A 132 -11.02 -2.67 3.73
CA GLN A 132 -11.90 -3.83 3.84
C GLN A 132 -12.75 -4.04 2.60
N ARG A 133 -13.28 -2.97 1.99
CA ARG A 133 -14.00 -3.07 0.71
C ARG A 133 -13.10 -3.57 -0.41
N GLY A 134 -11.87 -3.06 -0.49
CA GLY A 134 -10.89 -3.52 -1.48
C GLY A 134 -10.52 -4.99 -1.30
N GLU A 135 -10.28 -5.43 -0.07
CA GLU A 135 -10.00 -6.84 0.23
C GLU A 135 -11.17 -7.77 -0.11
N GLU A 136 -12.41 -7.33 0.15
CA GLU A 136 -13.59 -8.09 -0.21
C GLU A 136 -13.75 -8.22 -1.73
N GLU A 137 -13.47 -7.16 -2.50
CA GLU A 137 -13.51 -7.20 -3.96
C GLU A 137 -12.44 -8.15 -4.55
N ILE A 138 -11.23 -8.13 -3.97
CA ILE A 138 -10.16 -9.07 -4.33
C ILE A 138 -10.59 -10.50 -4.03
N ARG A 139 -11.13 -10.75 -2.83
CA ARG A 139 -11.62 -12.08 -2.42
C ARG A 139 -12.70 -12.60 -3.36
N GLN A 140 -13.66 -11.76 -3.76
CA GLN A 140 -14.70 -12.13 -4.72
C GLN A 140 -14.11 -12.46 -6.10
N THR A 141 -13.12 -11.68 -6.54
CA THR A 141 -12.43 -11.91 -7.81
C THR A 141 -11.64 -13.21 -7.81
N GLU A 142 -10.94 -13.50 -6.72
CA GLU A 142 -10.22 -14.76 -6.51
C GLU A 142 -11.17 -15.95 -6.48
N GLU A 143 -12.30 -15.85 -5.77
CA GLU A 143 -13.31 -16.90 -5.73
C GLU A 143 -13.90 -17.16 -7.12
N ARG A 144 -14.16 -16.10 -7.90
CA ARG A 144 -14.62 -16.22 -9.28
C ARG A 144 -13.56 -16.94 -10.15
N ARG A 145 -12.29 -16.54 -10.05
CA ARG A 145 -11.19 -17.19 -10.77
C ARG A 145 -11.04 -18.65 -10.37
N ALA A 146 -11.14 -18.96 -9.08
CA ALA A 146 -11.07 -20.33 -8.57
C ALA A 146 -12.22 -21.20 -9.13
N LYS A 147 -13.44 -20.65 -9.20
CA LYS A 147 -14.59 -21.32 -9.82
C LYS A 147 -14.38 -21.56 -11.31
N GLU A 148 -13.87 -20.57 -12.04
CA GLU A 148 -13.55 -20.70 -13.47
C GLU A 148 -12.50 -21.80 -13.71
N LEU A 149 -11.42 -21.81 -12.92
CA LEU A 149 -10.38 -22.85 -12.98
C LEU A 149 -10.94 -24.23 -12.67
N TYR A 150 -11.77 -24.36 -11.63
CA TYR A 150 -12.43 -25.62 -11.30
C TYR A 150 -13.32 -26.13 -12.44
N MET A 151 -14.10 -25.25 -13.05
CA MET A 151 -14.97 -25.62 -14.17
C MET A 151 -14.16 -26.05 -15.40
N SER A 152 -13.07 -25.35 -15.71
CA SER A 152 -12.15 -25.73 -16.80
C SER A 152 -11.50 -27.10 -16.54
N LEU A 153 -11.00 -27.32 -15.32
CA LEU A 153 -10.40 -28.60 -14.94
C LEU A 153 -11.40 -29.76 -15.07
N LYS A 154 -12.64 -29.55 -14.62
CA LYS A 154 -13.71 -30.55 -14.72
C LYS A 154 -14.11 -30.82 -16.17
N GLN A 155 -14.01 -29.84 -17.05
CA GLN A 155 -14.27 -30.02 -18.47
C GLN A 155 -13.16 -30.81 -19.16
N GLU A 156 -11.91 -30.57 -18.77
CA GLU A 156 -10.74 -31.31 -19.25
C GLU A 156 -10.76 -32.76 -18.78
N GLU A 157 -11.11 -33.02 -17.51
CA GLU A 157 -11.29 -34.37 -16.97
C GLU A 157 -12.33 -35.17 -17.77
N LYS A 158 -13.50 -34.57 -18.05
CA LYS A 158 -14.50 -35.16 -18.94
C LYS A 158 -14.00 -35.35 -20.38
N GLY A 159 -13.05 -34.52 -20.82
CA GLY A 159 -12.35 -34.69 -22.09
C GLY A 159 -11.50 -35.94 -22.08
N ARG A 160 -10.61 -36.07 -21.09
CA ARG A 160 -9.74 -37.25 -20.90
C ARG A 160 -10.56 -38.54 -20.81
N GLU A 161 -11.66 -38.54 -20.05
CA GLU A 161 -12.56 -39.70 -19.96
C GLU A 161 -13.18 -40.10 -21.31
N ARG A 162 -13.48 -39.12 -22.19
CA ARG A 162 -13.97 -39.41 -23.55
C ARG A 162 -12.84 -39.97 -24.41
N ASP A 163 -11.67 -39.35 -24.37
CA ASP A 163 -10.52 -39.77 -25.17
C ASP A 163 -10.09 -41.20 -24.79
N ASP A 164 -10.08 -41.54 -23.49
CA ASP A 164 -9.80 -42.89 -23.00
C ASP A 164 -10.84 -43.91 -23.50
N ARG A 165 -12.12 -43.53 -23.53
CA ARG A 165 -13.18 -44.39 -24.07
C ARG A 165 -13.00 -44.62 -25.57
N GLU A 166 -12.71 -43.57 -26.32
CA GLU A 166 -12.46 -43.65 -27.77
C GLU A 166 -11.23 -44.51 -28.05
N TRP A 167 -10.16 -44.34 -27.29
CA TRP A 167 -8.96 -45.17 -27.37
C TRP A 167 -9.27 -46.65 -27.10
N GLN A 168 -10.07 -46.96 -26.08
CA GLN A 168 -10.47 -48.35 -25.77
C GLN A 168 -11.29 -48.97 -26.91
N GLU A 169 -12.21 -48.20 -27.51
CA GLU A 169 -12.98 -48.66 -28.67
C GLU A 169 -12.09 -48.88 -29.89
N GLN A 170 -11.13 -47.99 -30.14
CA GLN A 170 -10.16 -48.13 -31.21
C GLN A 170 -9.27 -49.36 -31.00
N LEU A 171 -8.84 -49.61 -29.76
CA LEU A 171 -8.08 -50.80 -29.40
C LEU A 171 -8.89 -52.08 -29.67
N ARG A 172 -10.19 -52.10 -29.29
CA ARG A 172 -11.10 -53.21 -29.62
C ARG A 172 -11.20 -53.43 -31.13
N ARG A 173 -11.34 -52.35 -31.91
CA ARG A 173 -11.41 -52.42 -33.38
C ARG A 173 -10.13 -52.97 -33.99
N SER A 174 -8.96 -52.51 -33.53
CA SER A 174 -7.67 -53.01 -33.99
C SER A 174 -7.50 -54.50 -33.68
N LYS A 175 -7.79 -54.90 -32.44
CA LYS A 175 -7.68 -56.30 -32.02
C LYS A 175 -8.58 -57.22 -32.85
N ALA A 176 -9.81 -56.81 -33.12
CA ALA A 176 -10.74 -57.57 -33.98
C ALA A 176 -10.24 -57.68 -35.43
N ALA A 177 -9.65 -56.61 -35.97
CA ALA A 177 -9.06 -56.61 -37.30
C ALA A 177 -7.83 -57.54 -37.38
N ASP A 178 -6.96 -57.53 -36.38
CA ASP A 178 -5.80 -58.43 -36.30
C ASP A 178 -6.22 -59.90 -36.19
N GLU A 179 -7.26 -60.19 -35.42
CA GLU A 179 -7.86 -61.53 -35.34
C GLU A 179 -8.44 -61.97 -36.70
N GLU A 180 -9.11 -61.07 -37.42
CA GLU A 180 -9.62 -61.35 -38.77
C GLU A 180 -8.49 -61.60 -39.77
N MET A 181 -7.44 -60.79 -39.75
CA MET A 181 -6.25 -60.95 -40.58
C MET A 181 -5.55 -62.28 -40.28
N THR A 182 -5.42 -62.64 -39.01
CA THR A 182 -4.87 -63.93 -38.57
C THR A 182 -5.71 -65.10 -39.08
N ARG A 183 -7.05 -64.97 -39.03
CA ARG A 183 -7.97 -65.98 -39.58
C ARG A 183 -7.81 -66.13 -41.09
N LYS A 184 -7.77 -65.02 -41.84
CA LYS A 184 -7.55 -65.02 -43.30
C LYS A 184 -6.21 -65.67 -43.66
N ALA A 185 -5.13 -65.32 -42.95
CA ALA A 185 -3.82 -65.91 -43.15
C ALA A 185 -3.82 -67.44 -42.88
N ARG A 186 -4.54 -67.90 -41.86
CA ARG A 186 -4.73 -69.34 -41.59
C ARG A 186 -5.46 -70.03 -42.74
N CYS A 187 -6.60 -69.48 -43.17
CA CYS A 187 -7.37 -70.02 -44.30
C CYS A 187 -6.52 -70.12 -45.58
N ALA A 188 -5.72 -69.09 -45.87
CA ALA A 188 -4.82 -69.06 -47.02
C ALA A 188 -3.75 -70.17 -46.95
N ARG A 189 -3.14 -70.38 -45.78
CA ARG A 189 -2.17 -71.49 -45.58
C ARG A 189 -2.82 -72.86 -45.75
N ASP A 190 -4.00 -73.06 -45.19
CA ASP A 190 -4.72 -74.35 -45.27
C ASP A 190 -5.21 -74.62 -46.70
N GLU A 191 -5.57 -73.59 -47.44
CA GLU A 191 -5.89 -73.67 -48.86
C GLU A 191 -4.67 -74.01 -49.71
N TYR A 192 -3.55 -73.33 -49.49
CA TYR A 192 -2.28 -73.65 -50.15
C TYR A 192 -1.88 -75.11 -49.89
N LYS A 193 -2.00 -75.58 -48.64
CA LYS A 193 -1.72 -76.97 -48.27
C LYS A 193 -2.65 -77.95 -49.00
N ARG A 194 -3.96 -77.65 -49.09
CA ARG A 194 -4.92 -78.47 -49.85
C ARG A 194 -4.61 -78.50 -51.35
N GLN A 195 -4.28 -77.34 -51.93
CA GLN A 195 -3.91 -77.24 -53.35
C GLN A 195 -2.60 -77.99 -53.64
N SER A 196 -1.60 -77.89 -52.76
CA SER A 196 -0.35 -78.63 -52.83
C SER A 196 -0.56 -80.14 -52.76
N LEU A 197 -1.37 -80.63 -51.80
CA LEU A 197 -1.72 -82.06 -51.71
C LEU A 197 -2.47 -82.55 -52.97
N ARG A 198 -3.38 -81.73 -53.53
CA ARG A 198 -4.05 -82.03 -54.81
C ARG A 198 -3.09 -82.02 -56.01
N ALA A 199 -2.08 -81.15 -56.01
CA ALA A 199 -1.05 -81.09 -57.05
C ALA A 199 -0.11 -82.29 -56.98
N VAL A 200 0.24 -82.77 -55.78
CA VAL A 200 1.01 -84.02 -55.59
C VAL A 200 0.20 -85.24 -56.05
N GLN A 201 -1.11 -85.26 -55.82
CA GLN A 201 -2.00 -86.34 -56.27
C GLN A 201 -2.24 -86.33 -57.79
N LYS A 202 -2.24 -85.15 -58.43
CA LYS A 202 -2.32 -84.99 -59.89
C LYS A 202 -0.96 -85.08 -60.60
N GLY A 203 0.13 -84.92 -59.85
CA GLY A 203 1.52 -84.90 -60.32
C GLY A 203 2.26 -86.18 -59.97
N SER A 204 1.75 -87.32 -60.42
CA SER A 204 2.54 -88.54 -60.62
C SER A 204 2.58 -88.85 -62.11
N SER A 205 3.30 -88.01 -62.86
CA SER A 205 3.82 -88.26 -64.22
C SER A 205 4.63 -87.05 -64.69
N GLN A 206 5.86 -87.31 -65.12
CA GLN A 206 6.76 -86.48 -65.93
C GLN A 206 7.68 -85.43 -65.26
N SER A 207 8.96 -85.80 -65.31
CA SER A 207 10.16 -84.97 -65.35
C SER A 207 10.20 -84.06 -66.59
N ARG A 208 10.58 -82.78 -66.45
CA ARG A 208 11.78 -82.15 -67.08
C ARG A 208 11.79 -80.61 -67.01
N ARG A 209 12.94 -80.11 -66.54
CA ARG A 209 13.74 -78.92 -66.91
C ARG A 209 13.14 -77.85 -67.86
N ARG A 210 13.24 -76.57 -67.47
CA ARG A 210 13.81 -75.48 -68.32
C ARG A 210 14.10 -74.18 -67.53
N SER A 211 15.04 -73.41 -68.08
CA SER A 211 15.88 -72.34 -67.48
C SER A 211 15.41 -70.90 -67.79
N GLY A 212 15.88 -69.94 -66.98
CA GLY A 212 15.99 -68.47 -67.25
C GLY A 212 14.73 -67.65 -66.92
N VAL A 213 14.74 -66.40 -66.44
CA VAL A 213 15.71 -65.26 -66.37
C VAL A 213 15.15 -64.24 -65.33
N HIS A 214 16.02 -63.48 -64.65
CA HIS A 214 15.92 -62.10 -64.06
C HIS A 214 14.51 -61.54 -63.68
N GLU A 215 14.22 -61.05 -62.47
CA GLU A 215 14.62 -59.73 -61.93
C GLU A 215 14.34 -59.64 -60.40
N GLN A 216 15.31 -59.11 -59.64
CA GLN A 216 15.15 -58.30 -58.42
C GLN A 216 15.19 -56.82 -58.90
N PRO A 217 14.72 -55.74 -58.20
CA PRO A 217 14.52 -55.48 -56.76
C PRO A 217 13.21 -54.63 -56.52
N PRO A 218 12.95 -53.77 -55.48
CA PRO A 218 13.81 -53.28 -54.41
C PRO A 218 13.25 -53.20 -52.97
N ALA A 219 14.19 -53.03 -52.05
CA ALA A 219 14.01 -52.45 -50.73
C ALA A 219 13.91 -50.92 -50.81
N PRO A 220 13.26 -50.23 -49.86
CA PRO A 220 13.49 -48.81 -49.63
C PRO A 220 14.55 -48.61 -48.53
N GLY A 221 15.70 -48.06 -48.91
CA GLY A 221 16.61 -47.31 -48.01
C GLY A 221 16.10 -45.87 -47.86
N GLU A 222 16.12 -45.33 -46.65
CA GLU A 222 17.12 -44.38 -46.13
C GLU A 222 16.89 -42.91 -46.53
N ALA A 223 16.64 -42.07 -45.51
CA ALA A 223 17.20 -40.73 -45.31
C ALA A 223 16.81 -40.27 -43.89
N SER A 224 17.73 -40.31 -42.92
CA SER A 224 18.60 -39.18 -42.55
C SER A 224 17.85 -37.98 -41.99
N GLN A 225 17.89 -37.81 -40.66
CA GLN A 225 18.49 -36.65 -39.98
C GLN A 225 18.40 -36.80 -38.45
N SER A 226 19.53 -36.54 -37.80
CA SER A 226 19.77 -36.62 -36.36
C SER A 226 19.44 -35.28 -35.66
N PRO A 227 19.80 -35.09 -34.38
CA PRO A 227 18.92 -34.63 -33.31
C PRO A 227 18.89 -33.10 -33.13
N VAL A 228 17.75 -32.59 -32.67
CA VAL A 228 17.61 -31.23 -32.09
C VAL A 228 16.74 -31.39 -30.85
N ALA A 229 17.36 -31.38 -29.67
CA ALA A 229 17.61 -30.17 -28.89
C ALA A 229 16.29 -29.61 -28.33
N GLU A 230 16.15 -29.79 -27.02
CA GLU A 230 15.61 -28.80 -26.09
C GLU A 230 14.48 -27.93 -26.64
N GLY A 231 13.26 -28.48 -26.58
CA GLY A 231 12.07 -27.67 -26.45
C GLY A 231 12.03 -27.13 -25.03
N SER A 232 12.74 -26.02 -24.80
CA SER A 232 12.62 -25.20 -23.61
C SER A 232 11.15 -25.09 -23.22
N SER A 233 10.93 -25.29 -21.93
CA SER A 233 9.82 -24.72 -21.19
C SER A 233 9.38 -23.40 -21.82
N VAL A 234 8.19 -23.37 -22.45
CA VAL A 234 7.40 -22.15 -22.37
C VAL A 234 6.87 -22.14 -20.94
N SER A 235 7.78 -21.81 -20.02
CA SER A 235 7.40 -21.12 -18.82
C SER A 235 6.75 -19.86 -19.34
N SER A 236 5.43 -19.90 -19.50
CA SER A 236 4.59 -18.72 -19.38
C SER A 236 5.24 -17.90 -18.29
N ALA A 237 5.82 -16.76 -18.65
CA ALA A 237 6.60 -15.94 -17.74
C ALA A 237 5.67 -15.63 -16.57
N THR A 238 5.74 -16.47 -15.55
CA THR A 238 5.14 -16.24 -14.26
C THR A 238 5.95 -15.06 -13.80
N VAL A 239 5.43 -13.87 -14.10
CA VAL A 239 5.91 -12.64 -13.52
C VAL A 239 5.73 -12.88 -12.03
N HIS A 240 6.80 -13.36 -11.41
CA HIS A 240 6.85 -13.57 -9.98
C HIS A 240 6.72 -12.16 -9.41
N TYR A 241 5.49 -11.82 -9.04
CA TYR A 241 5.15 -10.56 -8.44
C TYR A 241 6.02 -10.40 -7.21
N CYS A 242 6.79 -9.32 -7.14
CA CYS A 242 7.70 -9.09 -6.03
C CYS A 242 6.89 -8.69 -4.78
N PRO A 243 6.96 -9.44 -3.67
CA PRO A 243 6.25 -9.06 -2.46
C PRO A 243 7.13 -8.12 -1.62
N SER A 244 6.66 -6.89 -1.40
CA SER A 244 7.21 -5.87 -0.49
C SER A 244 8.62 -5.31 -0.81
N ARG A 245 8.86 -4.07 -0.37
CA ARG A 245 10.11 -3.33 -0.54
C ARG A 245 11.31 -4.04 0.07
N ASP A 246 11.14 -4.70 1.22
CA ASP A 246 12.23 -5.42 1.91
C ASP A 246 12.73 -6.62 1.10
N SER A 247 11.84 -7.30 0.37
CA SER A 247 12.25 -8.43 -0.47
C SER A 247 13.02 -7.95 -1.70
N ILE A 248 12.67 -6.78 -2.27
CA ILE A 248 13.45 -6.12 -3.34
C ILE A 248 14.86 -5.81 -2.85
N LEU A 249 14.98 -5.24 -1.64
CA LEU A 249 16.28 -4.91 -1.04
C LEU A 249 17.13 -6.18 -0.86
N ARG A 250 16.52 -7.26 -0.34
CA ARG A 250 17.21 -8.55 -0.15
C ARG A 250 17.67 -9.14 -1.47
N TRP A 251 16.77 -9.26 -2.45
CA TRP A 251 17.08 -9.76 -3.79
C TRP A 251 18.19 -8.97 -4.46
N PHE A 252 18.14 -7.63 -4.39
CA PHE A 252 19.18 -6.81 -4.99
C PHE A 252 20.54 -7.05 -4.33
N LYS A 253 20.58 -7.13 -2.98
CA LYS A 253 21.81 -7.39 -2.22
C LYS A 253 22.38 -8.79 -2.46
N GLU A 254 21.54 -9.82 -2.54
CA GLU A 254 21.97 -11.21 -2.64
C GLU A 254 22.26 -11.64 -4.08
N GLU A 255 21.46 -11.21 -5.06
CA GLU A 255 21.56 -11.68 -6.44
C GLU A 255 22.19 -10.66 -7.40
N GLN A 256 21.81 -9.39 -7.30
CA GLN A 256 22.18 -8.39 -8.31
C GLN A 256 23.53 -7.70 -8.02
N MET A 257 23.86 -7.52 -6.74
CA MET A 257 25.16 -6.96 -6.32
C MET A 257 26.35 -7.84 -6.75
N PRO A 258 26.35 -9.17 -6.55
CA PRO A 258 27.42 -10.03 -7.08
C PRO A 258 27.51 -10.00 -8.60
N ARG A 259 26.39 -9.80 -9.29
CA ARG A 259 26.30 -9.70 -10.76
C ARG A 259 26.64 -8.32 -11.30
N ARG A 260 27.00 -7.38 -10.42
CA ARG A 260 27.41 -6.01 -10.75
C ARG A 260 26.39 -5.23 -11.60
N ALA A 261 25.10 -5.50 -11.43
CA ALA A 261 24.04 -4.95 -12.28
C ALA A 261 23.96 -3.41 -12.29
N CYS A 262 24.41 -2.75 -11.22
CA CYS A 262 24.40 -1.29 -11.07
C CYS A 262 25.72 -0.60 -11.38
N TYR A 263 26.77 -1.34 -11.75
CA TYR A 263 28.10 -0.78 -11.98
C TYR A 263 28.36 -0.57 -13.47
N GLU A 264 29.22 0.38 -13.77
CA GLU A 264 29.75 0.56 -15.11
C GLU A 264 30.65 -0.64 -15.50
N ARG A 265 30.69 -0.98 -16.79
CA ARG A 265 31.39 -2.16 -17.33
C ARG A 265 32.84 -2.29 -16.82
N ASN A 266 33.54 -1.17 -16.70
CA ASN A 266 34.97 -1.11 -16.40
C ASN A 266 35.29 -0.41 -15.07
N SER A 267 34.29 -0.07 -14.25
CA SER A 267 34.49 0.72 -13.03
C SER A 267 33.67 0.17 -11.86
N ASN A 268 34.16 0.40 -10.65
CA ASN A 268 33.37 0.19 -9.42
C ASN A 268 32.48 1.42 -9.10
N ALA A 269 32.38 2.38 -10.01
CA ALA A 269 31.39 3.44 -9.91
C ALA A 269 29.99 2.93 -10.30
N ILE A 270 28.98 3.39 -9.57
CA ILE A 270 27.58 3.17 -9.92
C ILE A 270 27.31 3.88 -11.26
N ALA A 271 26.66 3.17 -12.18
CA ALA A 271 26.41 3.68 -13.51
C ALA A 271 25.51 4.93 -13.45
N PRO A 272 25.79 5.97 -14.28
CA PRO A 272 25.08 7.24 -14.21
C PRO A 272 23.60 7.16 -14.59
N TRP A 273 23.21 6.10 -15.30
CA TRP A 273 21.84 5.79 -15.68
C TRP A 273 21.07 5.01 -14.60
N PHE A 274 21.72 4.55 -13.53
CA PHE A 274 21.07 3.77 -12.46
C PHE A 274 20.56 4.68 -11.34
N HIS A 275 19.27 4.58 -11.01
CA HIS A 275 18.60 5.46 -10.04
C HIS A 275 18.02 4.72 -8.83
N GLY A 276 18.24 3.41 -8.71
CA GLY A 276 17.77 2.62 -7.58
C GLY A 276 16.25 2.44 -7.54
N ILE A 277 15.67 2.35 -6.34
CA ILE A 277 14.22 2.15 -6.16
C ILE A 277 13.51 3.52 -6.20
N ILE A 278 13.09 3.94 -7.39
CA ILE A 278 12.25 5.12 -7.59
C ILE A 278 10.92 4.75 -8.25
N SER A 279 9.88 5.50 -7.93
CA SER A 279 8.56 5.37 -8.53
C SER A 279 8.56 5.79 -10.00
N ARG A 280 7.49 5.41 -10.71
CA ARG A 280 7.29 5.84 -12.10
C ARG A 280 7.20 7.37 -12.21
N GLN A 281 6.48 8.00 -11.29
CA GLN A 281 6.24 9.45 -11.27
C GLN A 281 7.54 10.22 -11.00
N GLU A 282 8.40 9.74 -10.10
CA GLU A 282 9.71 10.35 -9.86
C GLU A 282 10.61 10.24 -11.08
N ALA A 283 10.61 9.08 -11.76
CA ALA A 283 11.36 8.91 -13.01
C ALA A 283 10.88 9.87 -14.12
N GLU A 284 9.56 10.02 -14.29
CA GLU A 284 8.99 10.97 -15.24
C GLU A 284 9.34 12.42 -14.89
N ALA A 285 9.31 12.79 -13.60
CA ALA A 285 9.71 14.13 -13.12
C ALA A 285 11.18 14.44 -13.40
N LEU A 286 12.07 13.44 -13.33
CA LEU A 286 13.48 13.60 -13.69
C LEU A 286 13.68 13.79 -15.21
N LEU A 287 12.86 13.12 -16.02
CA LEU A 287 12.95 13.13 -17.48
C LEU A 287 12.14 14.26 -18.16
N ILE A 288 11.28 14.98 -17.42
CA ILE A 288 10.37 15.99 -17.98
C ILE A 288 11.08 17.16 -18.65
N ASN A 289 12.25 17.56 -18.13
CA ASN A 289 13.07 18.63 -18.67
C ASN A 289 14.30 18.11 -19.45
N ALA A 290 14.31 16.82 -19.78
CA ALA A 290 15.37 16.19 -20.55
C ALA A 290 15.05 16.19 -22.06
N SER A 291 16.10 16.06 -22.86
CA SER A 291 16.07 15.81 -24.30
C SER A 291 15.33 14.50 -24.63
N GLU A 292 14.75 14.43 -25.82
CA GLU A 292 14.34 13.14 -26.40
C GLU A 292 15.55 12.21 -26.50
N GLY A 293 15.36 10.91 -26.25
CA GLY A 293 16.47 9.96 -26.20
C GLY A 293 17.05 9.78 -24.79
N CYS A 294 16.68 10.65 -23.84
CA CYS A 294 17.16 10.57 -22.47
C CYS A 294 16.48 9.45 -21.68
N PHE A 295 17.25 8.70 -20.88
CA PHE A 295 16.75 7.54 -20.16
C PHE A 295 17.36 7.38 -18.76
N LEU A 296 16.68 6.57 -17.95
CA LEU A 296 17.20 6.05 -16.68
C LEU A 296 16.68 4.64 -16.42
N VAL A 297 17.41 3.89 -15.59
CA VAL A 297 17.03 2.55 -15.13
C VAL A 297 16.77 2.59 -13.64
N ARG A 298 15.61 2.07 -13.26
CA ARG A 298 15.15 1.95 -11.88
C ARG A 298 14.84 0.50 -11.56
N VAL A 299 14.95 0.10 -10.30
CA VAL A 299 14.51 -1.21 -9.84
C VAL A 299 12.99 -1.27 -9.94
N SER A 300 12.46 -2.36 -10.48
CA SER A 300 11.01 -2.53 -10.61
C SER A 300 10.42 -3.00 -9.28
N GLU A 301 9.33 -2.37 -8.87
CA GLU A 301 8.54 -2.83 -7.72
C GLU A 301 7.48 -3.87 -8.12
N ARG A 302 7.35 -4.17 -9.42
CA ARG A 302 6.32 -5.09 -9.96
C ARG A 302 6.86 -6.47 -10.31
N ILE A 303 8.13 -6.53 -10.70
CA ILE A 303 8.80 -7.74 -11.18
C ILE A 303 10.17 -7.84 -10.52
N TRP A 304 10.72 -9.04 -10.41
CA TRP A 304 12.12 -9.25 -10.06
C TRP A 304 13.03 -8.81 -11.21
N GLY A 305 13.29 -7.50 -11.27
CA GLY A 305 13.98 -6.90 -12.39
C GLY A 305 13.98 -5.39 -12.35
N TYR A 306 14.14 -4.79 -13.52
CA TYR A 306 14.32 -3.35 -13.68
C TYR A 306 13.24 -2.77 -14.59
N THR A 307 13.14 -1.45 -14.58
CA THR A 307 12.37 -0.70 -15.56
C THR A 307 13.25 0.38 -16.15
N LEU A 308 13.34 0.40 -17.48
CA LEU A 308 13.93 1.49 -18.24
C LEU A 308 12.85 2.54 -18.50
N SER A 309 13.03 3.74 -17.95
CA SER A 309 12.19 4.90 -18.25
C SER A 309 12.87 5.74 -19.33
N TYR A 310 12.16 6.03 -20.41
CA TYR A 310 12.68 6.67 -21.61
C TYR A 310 11.84 7.91 -21.99
N ARG A 311 12.51 9.00 -22.36
CA ARG A 311 11.88 10.22 -22.88
C ARG A 311 11.72 10.12 -24.40
N SER A 312 10.47 10.05 -24.86
CA SER A 312 10.08 10.07 -26.27
C SER A 312 9.52 11.44 -26.67
N ALA A 313 9.44 11.73 -27.97
CA ALA A 313 8.81 12.95 -28.50
C ALA A 313 7.41 13.22 -27.92
N SER A 314 6.60 12.18 -27.74
CA SER A 314 5.19 12.30 -27.30
C SER A 314 4.97 12.13 -25.80
N GLY A 315 6.03 11.92 -25.00
CA GLY A 315 5.90 11.67 -23.55
C GLY A 315 6.96 10.70 -23.02
N PHE A 316 6.53 9.73 -22.21
CA PHE A 316 7.43 8.77 -21.55
C PHE A 316 7.06 7.33 -21.91
N LYS A 317 8.08 6.51 -22.15
CA LYS A 317 7.93 5.06 -22.37
C LYS A 317 8.64 4.31 -21.25
N HIS A 318 8.07 3.19 -20.83
CA HIS A 318 8.63 2.36 -19.77
C HIS A 318 8.75 0.92 -20.24
N PHE A 319 9.96 0.40 -20.26
CA PHE A 319 10.24 -0.97 -20.67
C PHE A 319 10.64 -1.79 -19.46
N LEU A 320 9.95 -2.91 -19.25
CA LEU A 320 10.28 -3.84 -18.17
C LEU A 320 11.45 -4.71 -18.59
N ILE A 321 12.44 -4.83 -17.72
CA ILE A 321 13.63 -5.67 -17.91
C ILE A 321 13.55 -6.82 -16.92
N ASP A 322 13.50 -8.04 -17.42
CA ASP A 322 13.56 -9.24 -16.61
C ASP A 322 15.00 -9.48 -16.12
N ALA A 323 15.13 -9.79 -14.83
CA ALA A 323 16.39 -10.17 -14.20
C ALA A 323 16.22 -11.41 -13.30
N SER A 324 15.13 -12.16 -13.48
CA SER A 324 14.85 -13.40 -12.74
C SER A 324 15.78 -14.57 -13.13
N GLY A 325 16.42 -14.49 -14.29
CA GLY A 325 17.37 -15.48 -14.78
C GLY A 325 18.83 -15.01 -14.73
N ASP A 326 19.70 -15.77 -15.39
CA ASP A 326 21.12 -15.47 -15.62
C ASP A 326 21.37 -14.46 -16.75
N TYR A 327 20.31 -13.88 -17.29
CA TYR A 327 20.33 -12.87 -18.34
C TYR A 327 19.49 -11.64 -17.99
N TYR A 328 19.67 -10.57 -18.75
CA TYR A 328 18.86 -9.36 -18.75
C TYR A 328 18.22 -9.18 -20.13
N GLY A 329 16.92 -8.92 -20.18
CA GLY A 329 16.22 -8.70 -21.45
C GLY A 329 14.91 -7.95 -21.26
N PHE A 330 14.48 -7.25 -22.30
CA PHE A 330 13.17 -6.61 -22.28
C PHE A 330 12.04 -7.65 -22.34
N LEU A 331 11.00 -7.43 -21.53
CA LEU A 331 9.77 -8.23 -21.57
C LEU A 331 8.94 -7.81 -22.79
N GLY A 332 8.90 -8.64 -23.83
CA GLY A 332 8.18 -8.33 -25.07
C GLY A 332 8.59 -9.19 -26.26
N ALA A 333 8.26 -8.71 -27.47
CA ALA A 333 8.42 -9.45 -28.73
C ALA A 333 9.88 -9.60 -29.19
N ASP A 334 10.77 -8.68 -28.80
CA ASP A 334 12.19 -8.68 -29.21
C ASP A 334 13.05 -9.24 -28.07
N GLN A 335 13.43 -10.52 -28.18
CA GLN A 335 14.08 -11.30 -27.12
C GLN A 335 15.62 -11.20 -27.12
N ASN A 336 16.17 -9.99 -27.24
CA ASN A 336 17.62 -9.82 -27.09
C ASN A 336 17.99 -9.93 -25.60
N ARG A 337 18.75 -10.99 -25.28
CA ARG A 337 19.21 -11.31 -23.92
C ARG A 337 20.69 -10.95 -23.78
N HIS A 338 21.02 -10.30 -22.68
CA HIS A 338 22.37 -9.82 -22.38
C HIS A 338 22.88 -10.40 -21.06
N ALA A 339 24.20 -10.61 -20.97
CA ALA A 339 24.81 -11.17 -19.77
C ALA A 339 24.83 -10.16 -18.60
N THR A 340 24.96 -8.87 -18.89
CA THR A 340 24.91 -7.79 -17.90
C THR A 340 23.90 -6.72 -18.26
N LEU A 341 23.41 -5.99 -17.26
CA LEU A 341 22.52 -4.85 -17.48
C LEU A 341 23.22 -3.73 -18.26
N ALA A 342 24.54 -3.54 -18.05
CA ALA A 342 25.34 -2.60 -18.82
C ALA A 342 25.42 -2.98 -20.32
N ASP A 343 25.57 -4.27 -20.63
CA ASP A 343 25.53 -4.76 -22.02
C ASP A 343 24.20 -4.44 -22.70
N LEU A 344 23.09 -4.65 -21.99
CA LEU A 344 21.75 -4.35 -22.50
C LEU A 344 21.61 -2.86 -22.84
N ILE A 345 22.07 -1.99 -21.95
CA ILE A 345 22.00 -0.54 -22.16
C ILE A 345 22.92 -0.10 -23.30
N ASP A 346 24.16 -0.60 -23.35
CA ASP A 346 25.11 -0.24 -24.39
C ASP A 346 24.62 -0.69 -25.78
N PHE A 347 24.06 -1.89 -25.89
CA PHE A 347 23.50 -2.40 -27.13
C PHE A 347 22.37 -1.51 -27.67
N HIS A 348 21.44 -1.10 -26.81
CA HIS A 348 20.30 -0.28 -27.22
C HIS A 348 20.62 1.21 -27.39
N LYS A 349 21.91 1.61 -27.32
CA LYS A 349 22.37 2.92 -27.81
C LYS A 349 22.51 2.95 -29.33
N GLU A 350 22.75 1.79 -29.94
CA GLU A 350 22.93 1.64 -31.38
C GLU A 350 21.73 0.92 -32.03
N GLU A 351 21.07 0.02 -31.28
CA GLU A 351 19.91 -0.76 -31.74
C GLU A 351 18.60 -0.28 -31.10
N VAL A 352 17.53 -0.22 -31.90
CA VAL A 352 16.22 0.23 -31.42
C VAL A 352 15.60 -0.78 -30.46
N ILE A 353 14.93 -0.30 -29.40
CA ILE A 353 14.26 -1.18 -28.43
C ILE A 353 13.03 -1.86 -29.04
N THR A 354 12.23 -1.10 -29.81
CA THR A 354 11.07 -1.64 -30.51
C THR A 354 11.11 -1.23 -31.97
N THR A 355 10.96 -2.20 -32.88
CA THR A 355 10.95 -1.98 -34.34
C THR A 355 9.90 -0.98 -34.83
N SER A 356 8.77 -0.86 -34.13
CA SER A 356 7.69 0.07 -34.45
C SER A 356 7.84 1.46 -33.80
N GLY A 357 8.69 1.59 -32.79
CA GLY A 357 8.80 2.78 -31.95
C GLY A 357 10.09 3.59 -32.12
N GLY A 358 11.14 2.97 -32.67
CA GLY A 358 12.40 3.64 -33.02
C GLY A 358 13.19 4.18 -31.82
N GLU A 359 12.96 3.67 -30.61
CA GLU A 359 13.59 4.19 -29.39
C GLU A 359 15.06 3.77 -29.31
N LEU A 360 15.95 4.76 -29.34
CA LEU A 360 17.40 4.61 -29.15
C LEU A 360 17.83 5.31 -27.87
N LEU A 361 18.63 4.63 -27.05
CA LEU A 361 19.18 5.19 -25.83
C LEU A 361 20.29 6.19 -26.16
N GLN A 362 20.05 7.47 -25.94
CA GLN A 362 21.05 8.51 -26.27
C GLN A 362 21.78 8.99 -25.03
N GLU A 363 21.08 9.70 -24.15
CA GLU A 363 21.68 10.34 -22.99
C GLU A 363 21.20 9.68 -21.69
N SER A 364 22.15 9.34 -20.81
CA SER A 364 21.78 8.91 -19.45
C SER A 364 21.35 10.12 -18.62
N CYS A 365 20.18 10.06 -18.00
CA CYS A 365 19.74 11.06 -17.05
C CYS A 365 20.63 11.00 -15.80
N LYS A 366 21.50 11.99 -15.61
CA LYS A 366 22.34 12.09 -14.41
C LYS A 366 21.48 12.51 -13.23
N LEU A 367 21.68 11.89 -12.05
CA LEU A 367 21.08 12.37 -10.81
C LEU A 367 21.49 13.84 -10.58
N ARG A 368 20.50 14.73 -10.41
CA ARG A 368 20.73 16.15 -10.09
C ARG A 368 20.84 16.42 -8.58
N CYS A 369 20.71 15.40 -7.74
CA CYS A 369 20.68 15.55 -6.29
C CYS A 369 22.06 15.20 -5.67
N SER A 370 22.56 16.06 -4.77
CA SER A 370 23.83 15.89 -4.05
C SER A 370 23.78 14.79 -2.97
N ILE A 371 22.62 14.18 -2.75
CA ILE A 371 22.41 13.04 -1.86
C ILE A 371 22.00 11.86 -2.77
N GLN A 372 22.94 10.94 -2.99
CA GLN A 372 22.71 9.71 -3.75
C GLN A 372 21.90 8.73 -2.90
N ASP A 373 20.61 9.00 -2.73
CA ASP A 373 19.71 8.02 -2.13
C ASP A 373 19.18 7.10 -3.24
N TYR A 374 19.77 5.90 -3.31
CA TYR A 374 19.32 4.83 -4.21
C TYR A 374 18.13 4.03 -3.64
N GLY A 375 17.39 4.61 -2.69
CA GLY A 375 16.27 3.97 -2.02
C GLY A 375 16.70 2.92 -0.99
N GLY A 376 17.87 3.10 -0.36
CA GLY A 376 18.42 2.18 0.64
C GLY A 376 19.13 0.94 0.10
N LEU A 377 19.36 0.83 -1.22
CA LEU A 377 19.99 -0.34 -1.84
C LEU A 377 21.44 -0.59 -1.38
N PHE A 378 22.18 0.48 -1.05
CA PHE A 378 23.59 0.44 -0.67
C PHE A 378 23.83 0.75 0.82
N GLN A 379 22.77 0.74 1.63
CA GLN A 379 22.82 1.08 3.06
C GLN A 379 23.04 -0.15 3.95
#